data_AF-A0A919GU97-F1
#
_entry.id   AF-A0A919GU97-F1
#
_cell.length_a   1.000
_cell.length_b   1.000
_cell.length_c   1.000
_cell.angle_alpha   90.00
_cell.angle_beta   90.00
_cell.angle_gamma   90.00
#
_symmetry.space_group_name_H-M   'P 1'
#
loop_
_entity.id
_entity.type
_entity.pdbx_description
1 polymer ?
#
loop_
_entity_poly.entity_id
_entity_poly.type
_entity_poly.pdbx_seq_one_letter_code
_entity_poly.pdbx_strand_id
1 'polypeptide(L)'
;MLAQAHANGKDAPDGQGLAVAAVRGDAVALTWLTADGRFCRASFGGASETACHSEPVAPAAGEVPQLVPFEAGPWLGWLEIFAADRQKVVSATCNGAPLPVRDLQTTGGGERTLYGVAFTERRRGSITVTVRRGTETAIEHVRVNGLYAEGPDCT
;
A
#
# COMPACT_ATOMS: atom_id res chain seq x y z
N MET A 1 -8.56 -21.12 -0.40
CA MET A 1 -9.43 -21.21 0.79
C MET A 1 -8.87 -20.51 2.03
N LEU A 2 -7.57 -20.15 2.08
CA LEU A 2 -6.93 -19.59 3.30
C LEU A 2 -7.30 -18.13 3.63
N ALA A 3 -7.53 -17.26 2.63
CA ALA A 3 -7.90 -15.86 2.88
C ALA A 3 -9.28 -15.67 3.57
N GLN A 4 -10.23 -16.57 3.30
CA GLN A 4 -11.59 -16.47 3.87
C GLN A 4 -11.65 -16.80 5.37
N ALA A 5 -10.68 -17.57 5.90
CA ALA A 5 -10.68 -17.98 7.31
C ALA A 5 -10.32 -16.83 8.27
N HIS A 6 -9.73 -15.74 7.77
CA HIS A 6 -9.27 -14.62 8.59
C HIS A 6 -9.92 -13.28 8.22
N ALA A 7 -10.52 -13.16 7.03
CA ALA A 7 -11.32 -12.02 6.62
C ALA A 7 -12.82 -12.29 6.91
N ASN A 8 -13.17 -12.48 8.18
CA ASN A 8 -14.54 -12.79 8.61
C ASN A 8 -14.95 -12.06 9.90
N GLY A 9 -16.23 -12.15 10.23
CA GLY A 9 -16.78 -11.49 11.41
C GLY A 9 -16.50 -9.99 11.38
N LYS A 10 -15.91 -9.47 12.46
CA LYS A 10 -15.52 -8.06 12.57
C LYS A 10 -14.38 -7.66 11.61
N ASP A 11 -13.57 -8.62 11.18
CA ASP A 11 -12.41 -8.40 10.29
C ASP A 11 -12.73 -8.72 8.82
N ALA A 12 -14.03 -8.89 8.49
CA ALA A 12 -14.48 -9.11 7.12
C ALA A 12 -14.18 -7.88 6.24
N PRO A 13 -13.91 -8.07 4.93
CA PRO A 13 -13.73 -6.97 4.01
C PRO A 13 -14.96 -6.08 3.94
N ASP A 14 -14.72 -4.81 3.68
CA ASP A 14 -15.75 -3.92 3.20
C ASP A 14 -16.32 -4.43 1.86
N GLY A 15 -17.39 -3.81 1.38
CA GLY A 15 -18.02 -4.21 0.13
C GLY A 15 -17.12 -4.14 -1.11
N GLN A 16 -15.90 -3.61 -1.02
CA GLN A 16 -14.92 -3.60 -2.12
C GLN A 16 -14.07 -4.89 -2.18
N GLY A 17 -14.03 -5.66 -1.10
CA GLY A 17 -13.35 -6.96 -1.06
C GLY A 17 -11.84 -6.88 -0.78
N LEU A 18 -11.10 -7.86 -1.29
CA LEU A 18 -9.66 -8.02 -1.05
C LEU A 18 -8.86 -7.53 -2.26
N ALA A 19 -7.80 -6.76 -2.01
CA ALA A 19 -6.86 -6.33 -3.05
C ALA A 19 -5.54 -7.09 -2.96
N VAL A 20 -4.94 -7.39 -4.10
CA VAL A 20 -3.61 -8.02 -4.18
C VAL A 20 -2.54 -6.95 -4.11
N ALA A 21 -1.80 -6.92 -3.01
CA ALA A 21 -0.71 -5.99 -2.80
C ALA A 21 0.61 -6.47 -3.42
N ALA A 22 0.88 -7.78 -3.37
CA ALA A 22 2.05 -8.39 -3.99
C ALA A 22 1.83 -9.86 -4.35
N VAL A 23 2.56 -10.35 -5.35
CA VAL A 23 2.68 -11.77 -5.71
C VAL A 23 4.15 -12.10 -5.88
N ARG A 24 4.62 -13.18 -5.25
CA ARG A 24 6.00 -13.67 -5.38
C ARG A 24 6.00 -15.19 -5.43
N GLY A 25 6.25 -15.76 -6.60
CA GLY A 25 6.15 -17.20 -6.80
C GLY A 25 4.72 -17.69 -6.55
N ASP A 26 4.57 -18.63 -5.62
CA ASP A 26 3.29 -19.16 -5.14
C ASP A 26 2.69 -18.38 -3.96
N ALA A 27 3.37 -17.32 -3.50
CA ALA A 27 2.93 -16.51 -2.38
C ALA A 27 2.18 -15.24 -2.80
N VAL A 28 1.17 -14.84 -2.02
CA VAL A 28 0.34 -13.65 -2.27
C VAL A 28 0.13 -12.82 -0.99
N ALA A 29 0.25 -11.50 -1.11
CA ALA A 29 -0.09 -10.54 -0.07
C ALA A 29 -1.38 -9.85 -0.45
N LEU A 30 -2.33 -9.83 0.48
CA LEU A 30 -3.66 -9.27 0.33
C LEU A 30 -3.85 -8.16 1.36
N THR A 31 -4.61 -7.14 0.98
CA THR A 31 -5.03 -6.04 1.86
C THR A 31 -6.52 -5.79 1.71
N TRP A 32 -7.17 -5.33 2.78
CA TRP A 32 -8.55 -4.87 2.73
C TRP A 32 -8.82 -3.86 3.82
N LEU A 33 -9.87 -3.06 3.63
CA LEU A 33 -10.51 -2.36 4.74
C LEU A 33 -11.66 -3.18 5.24
N THR A 34 -11.94 -3.07 6.53
CA THR A 34 -13.12 -3.63 7.17
C THR A 34 -14.26 -2.61 7.14
N ALA A 35 -15.49 -3.04 7.42
CA ALA A 35 -16.66 -2.17 7.40
C ALA A 35 -16.57 -1.00 8.40
N ASP A 36 -15.81 -1.15 9.49
CA ASP A 36 -15.56 -0.09 10.48
C ASP A 36 -14.33 0.79 10.14
N GLY A 37 -13.66 0.54 9.01
CA GLY A 37 -12.55 1.34 8.51
C GLY A 37 -11.17 0.91 9.01
N ARG A 38 -11.04 -0.22 9.69
CA ARG A 38 -9.71 -0.78 10.05
C ARG A 38 -9.05 -1.39 8.83
N PHE A 39 -7.75 -1.18 8.68
CA PHE A 39 -6.94 -1.80 7.63
C PHE A 39 -6.44 -3.15 8.09
N CYS A 40 -6.57 -4.11 7.20
CA CYS A 40 -6.14 -5.47 7.40
C CYS A 40 -5.25 -5.91 6.25
N ARG A 41 -4.34 -6.81 6.59
CA ARG A 41 -3.41 -7.44 5.66
C ARG A 41 -3.33 -8.93 5.95
N ALA A 42 -3.07 -9.70 4.91
CA ALA A 42 -2.70 -11.09 5.03
C ALA A 42 -1.61 -11.43 4.03
N SER A 43 -0.76 -12.40 4.36
CA SER A 43 0.12 -13.03 3.40
C SER A 43 -0.07 -14.54 3.46
N PHE A 44 -0.04 -15.19 2.30
CA PHE A 44 -0.16 -16.64 2.14
C PHE A 44 0.99 -17.15 1.30
N GLY A 45 1.49 -18.35 1.60
CA GLY A 45 2.70 -18.94 1.03
C GLY A 45 3.44 -19.73 2.09
N GLY A 46 4.72 -19.44 2.33
CA GLY A 46 5.55 -20.13 3.32
C GLY A 46 5.07 -19.98 4.77
N ALA A 47 5.07 -18.76 5.31
CA ALA A 47 4.41 -18.43 6.57
C ALA A 47 3.16 -17.62 6.25
N SER A 48 2.01 -18.01 6.82
CA SER A 48 0.79 -17.23 6.68
C SER A 48 0.62 -16.31 7.87
N GLU A 49 0.44 -15.01 7.59
CA GLU A 49 0.17 -13.98 8.60
C GLU A 49 -1.16 -13.32 8.27
N THR A 50 -1.92 -12.94 9.30
CA THR A 50 -3.01 -11.98 9.16
C THR A 50 -2.95 -11.01 10.32
N ALA A 51 -3.06 -9.72 10.00
CA ALA A 51 -3.05 -8.65 10.97
C ALA A 51 -4.04 -7.58 10.56
N CYS A 52 -4.71 -7.00 11.55
CA CYS A 52 -5.57 -5.84 11.38
C CYS A 52 -5.14 -4.78 12.38
N HIS A 53 -5.26 -3.52 11.98
CA HIS A 53 -5.18 -2.41 12.92
C HIS A 53 -6.29 -2.55 13.95
N SER A 54 -6.00 -2.14 15.19
CA SER A 54 -6.99 -2.14 16.28
C SER A 54 -8.01 -1.00 16.14
N GLU A 55 -7.60 0.09 15.51
CA GLU A 55 -8.39 1.30 15.31
C GLU A 55 -8.53 1.61 13.81
N PRO A 56 -9.60 2.30 13.38
CA PRO A 56 -9.75 2.72 12.00
C PRO A 56 -8.55 3.56 11.54
N VAL A 57 -8.02 3.23 10.37
CA VAL A 57 -6.82 3.89 9.84
C VAL A 57 -7.17 5.21 9.18
N ALA A 58 -6.94 6.27 9.94
CA ALA A 58 -6.92 7.68 9.57
C ALA A 58 -8.24 8.26 8.97
N PRO A 59 -8.57 9.53 9.29
CA PRO A 59 -9.78 10.18 8.81
C PRO A 59 -9.74 10.40 7.28
N ALA A 60 -10.84 10.93 6.75
CA ALA A 60 -11.00 11.31 5.34
C ALA A 60 -9.76 11.99 4.75
N ALA A 61 -9.61 11.92 3.42
CA ALA A 61 -8.49 12.49 2.70
C ALA A 61 -8.20 13.93 3.17
N GLY A 62 -6.92 14.28 3.30
CA GLY A 62 -6.53 15.65 3.59
C GLY A 62 -7.04 16.61 2.51
N GLU A 63 -7.25 17.87 2.87
CA GLU A 63 -7.82 18.81 1.91
C GLU A 63 -6.85 19.15 0.75
N VAL A 64 -5.56 18.98 1.00
CA VAL A 64 -4.48 19.31 0.07
C VAL A 64 -3.96 18.03 -0.60
N PRO A 65 -3.78 18.01 -1.94
CA PRO A 65 -3.21 16.86 -2.63
C PRO A 65 -1.78 16.55 -2.16
N GLN A 66 -1.55 15.31 -1.73
CA GLN A 66 -0.25 14.85 -1.22
C GLN A 66 -0.15 13.33 -1.17
N LEU A 67 1.08 12.81 -1.21
CA LEU A 67 1.36 11.42 -0.84
C LEU A 67 1.60 11.31 0.66
N VAL A 68 0.95 10.33 1.29
CA VAL A 68 1.01 10.11 2.74
C VAL A 68 1.54 8.70 3.00
N PRO A 69 2.68 8.54 3.71
CA PRO A 69 3.13 7.23 4.15
C PRO A 69 2.04 6.54 4.97
N PHE A 70 1.80 5.26 4.72
CA PHE A 70 0.70 4.54 5.36
C PHE A 70 1.22 3.33 6.15
N GLU A 71 1.87 2.38 5.49
CA GLU A 71 2.37 1.18 6.17
C GLU A 71 3.54 0.57 5.39
N ALA A 72 4.50 -0.01 6.11
CA ALA A 72 5.63 -0.69 5.48
C ALA A 72 6.03 -1.91 6.29
N GLY A 73 6.51 -2.96 5.62
CA GLY A 73 6.98 -4.14 6.34
C GLY A 73 7.41 -5.32 5.48
N PRO A 74 7.96 -6.36 6.12
CA PRO A 74 8.46 -7.56 5.45
C PRO A 74 7.32 -8.52 5.04
N TRP A 75 6.45 -8.11 4.10
CA TRP A 75 5.36 -8.96 3.61
C TRP A 75 5.69 -9.46 2.20
N LEU A 76 6.09 -10.74 2.08
CA LEU A 76 6.54 -11.37 0.83
C LEU A 76 7.73 -10.68 0.15
N GLY A 77 8.72 -10.28 0.94
CA GLY A 77 9.82 -9.43 0.52
C GLY A 77 9.76 -8.16 1.35
N TRP A 78 9.54 -7.03 0.70
CA TRP A 78 9.30 -5.77 1.38
C TRP A 78 8.21 -4.97 0.67
N LEU A 79 7.13 -4.64 1.38
CA LEU A 79 6.02 -3.86 0.84
C LEU A 79 6.03 -2.46 1.45
N GLU A 80 5.86 -1.45 0.60
CA GLU A 80 5.55 -0.09 0.99
C GLU A 80 4.13 0.24 0.51
N ILE A 81 3.29 0.70 1.44
CA ILE A 81 1.94 1.20 1.18
C ILE A 81 1.91 2.68 1.53
N PHE A 82 1.34 3.47 0.63
CA PHE A 82 1.14 4.90 0.83
C PHE A 82 -0.22 5.32 0.25
N ALA A 83 -0.82 6.35 0.83
CA ALA A 83 -2.02 6.99 0.34
C ALA A 83 -1.65 8.10 -0.65
N ALA A 84 -2.51 8.31 -1.66
CA ALA A 84 -2.54 9.52 -2.45
C ALA A 84 -3.88 10.24 -2.20
N ASP A 85 -3.79 11.44 -1.63
CA ASP A 85 -4.96 12.27 -1.35
C ASP A 85 -5.22 13.20 -2.54
N ARG A 86 -6.46 13.19 -3.02
CA ARG A 86 -6.98 14.02 -4.13
C ARG A 86 -6.10 14.01 -5.37
N GLN A 87 -5.38 12.91 -5.58
CA GLN A 87 -4.51 12.68 -6.71
C GLN A 87 -4.37 11.19 -7.01
N LYS A 88 -3.90 10.87 -8.22
CA LYS A 88 -3.70 9.48 -8.65
C LYS A 88 -2.25 9.22 -8.99
N VAL A 89 -1.72 8.09 -8.57
CA VAL A 89 -0.39 7.65 -9.01
C VAL A 89 -0.46 7.21 -10.46
N VAL A 90 0.51 7.64 -11.25
CA VAL A 90 0.65 7.28 -12.67
C VAL A 90 1.81 6.29 -12.85
N SER A 91 2.91 6.55 -12.16
CA SER A 91 4.10 5.69 -12.20
C SER A 91 4.95 5.92 -10.96
N ALA A 92 5.80 4.96 -10.64
CA ALA A 92 6.85 5.11 -9.63
C ALA A 92 8.17 4.53 -10.13
N THR A 93 9.28 5.06 -9.62
CA THR A 93 10.63 4.57 -9.92
C THR A 93 11.51 4.54 -8.66
N CYS A 94 12.47 3.63 -8.63
CA CYS A 94 13.57 3.57 -7.68
C CYS A 94 14.88 3.64 -8.47
N ASN A 95 15.73 4.65 -8.24
CA ASN A 95 16.92 4.95 -9.06
C ASN A 95 16.63 4.99 -10.58
N GLY A 96 15.48 5.55 -10.98
CA GLY A 96 15.04 5.59 -12.38
C GLY A 96 14.54 4.26 -12.95
N ALA A 97 14.68 3.14 -12.23
CA ALA A 97 14.09 1.87 -12.62
C ALA A 97 12.58 1.87 -12.31
N PRO A 98 11.70 1.50 -13.26
CA PRO A 98 10.26 1.44 -13.03
C PRO A 98 9.87 0.47 -11.91
N LEU A 99 8.94 0.89 -11.06
CA LEU A 99 8.33 0.06 -10.04
C LEU A 99 6.89 -0.29 -10.42
N PRO A 100 6.48 -1.55 -10.27
CA PRO A 100 5.08 -1.92 -10.39
C PRO A 100 4.29 -1.34 -9.22
N VAL A 101 3.37 -0.42 -9.53
CA VAL A 101 2.42 0.15 -8.58
C VAL A 101 1.12 -0.63 -8.64
N ARG A 102 0.54 -0.95 -7.48
CA ARG A 102 -0.77 -1.60 -7.35
C ARG A 102 -1.75 -0.66 -6.67
N ASP A 103 -2.91 -0.45 -7.28
CA ASP A 103 -4.04 0.22 -6.66
C ASP A 103 -4.69 -0.76 -5.68
N LEU A 104 -4.71 -0.41 -4.39
CA LEU A 104 -5.16 -1.31 -3.33
C LEU A 104 -6.60 -1.02 -2.90
N GLN A 105 -6.92 0.25 -2.66
CA GLN A 105 -8.25 0.62 -2.18
C GLN A 105 -8.50 2.10 -2.45
N THR A 106 -9.74 2.46 -2.77
CA THR A 106 -10.17 3.86 -2.87
C THR A 106 -11.26 4.16 -1.84
N THR A 107 -11.03 5.18 -1.01
CA THR A 107 -11.93 5.60 0.07
C THR A 107 -12.40 7.04 -0.11
N GLY A 108 -13.35 7.46 0.74
CA GLY A 108 -13.84 8.84 0.77
C GLY A 108 -14.45 9.30 -0.57
N GLY A 109 -15.18 8.43 -1.26
CA GLY A 109 -15.79 8.77 -2.56
C GLY A 109 -14.80 9.06 -3.70
N GLY A 110 -13.53 8.61 -3.57
CA GLY A 110 -12.49 8.87 -4.57
C GLY A 110 -11.41 9.83 -4.10
N GLU A 111 -11.54 10.39 -2.90
CA GLU A 111 -10.61 11.40 -2.39
C GLU A 111 -9.28 10.81 -1.89
N ARG A 112 -9.23 9.54 -1.49
CA ARG A 112 -7.98 8.87 -1.10
C ARG A 112 -7.88 7.54 -1.78
N THR A 113 -6.72 7.21 -2.33
CA THR A 113 -6.41 5.88 -2.84
C THR A 113 -5.13 5.36 -2.21
N LEU A 114 -5.15 4.13 -1.70
CA LEU A 114 -3.98 3.40 -1.22
C LEU A 114 -3.29 2.72 -2.40
N TYR A 115 -1.98 2.85 -2.46
CA TYR A 115 -1.12 2.21 -3.44
C TYR A 115 -0.06 1.36 -2.75
N GLY A 116 0.29 0.23 -3.36
CA GLY A 116 1.36 -0.65 -2.91
C GLY A 116 2.49 -0.73 -3.94
N VAL A 117 3.73 -0.73 -3.46
CA VAL A 117 4.92 -1.12 -4.23
C VAL A 117 5.69 -2.18 -3.48
N ALA A 118 6.04 -3.26 -4.19
CA ALA A 118 6.74 -4.41 -3.62
C ALA A 118 8.20 -4.44 -4.10
N PHE A 119 9.11 -4.71 -3.18
CA PHE A 119 10.52 -4.93 -3.42
C PHE A 119 10.91 -6.35 -3.04
N THR A 120 11.82 -6.95 -3.81
CA THR A 120 12.35 -8.29 -3.50
C THR A 120 13.27 -8.30 -2.29
N GLU A 121 13.91 -7.17 -2.03
CA GLU A 121 14.86 -6.90 -0.96
C GLU A 121 14.57 -5.54 -0.33
N ARG A 122 15.12 -5.31 0.86
CA ARG A 122 14.97 -4.03 1.56
C ARG A 122 15.62 -2.90 0.75
N ARG A 123 14.93 -1.77 0.64
CA ARG A 123 15.42 -0.51 0.05
C ARG A 123 15.50 0.58 1.11
N ARG A 124 16.23 1.65 0.82
CA ARG A 124 16.21 2.87 1.64
C ARG A 124 16.03 4.10 0.76
N GLY A 125 15.91 5.27 1.39
CA GLY A 125 15.72 6.54 0.69
C GLY A 125 14.27 6.75 0.27
N SER A 126 14.06 7.28 -0.93
CA SER A 126 12.73 7.58 -1.45
C SER A 126 12.53 7.02 -2.85
N ILE A 127 11.33 6.56 -3.15
CA ILE A 127 10.91 6.38 -4.54
C ILE A 127 10.45 7.72 -5.12
N THR A 128 10.67 7.90 -6.40
CA THR A 128 10.08 9.01 -7.16
C THR A 128 8.75 8.56 -7.71
N VAL A 129 7.70 9.31 -7.45
CA VAL A 129 6.33 9.01 -7.85
C VAL A 129 5.82 10.11 -8.76
N THR A 130 5.33 9.75 -9.93
CA THR A 130 4.57 10.66 -10.79
C THR A 130 3.11 10.54 -10.44
N VAL A 131 2.50 11.66 -10.07
CA VAL A 131 1.09 11.75 -9.73
C VAL A 131 0.36 12.64 -10.71
N ARG A 132 -0.96 12.45 -10.82
CA ARG A 132 -1.86 13.30 -11.59
C ARG A 132 -2.85 14.00 -10.66
N ARG A 133 -2.92 15.32 -10.79
CA ARG A 133 -3.81 16.25 -10.06
C ARG A 133 -4.71 16.95 -11.07
N GLY A 134 -5.94 16.48 -11.23
CA GLY A 134 -6.80 16.92 -12.33
C GLY A 134 -6.16 16.62 -13.69
N THR A 135 -5.80 17.67 -14.43
CA THR A 135 -5.14 17.57 -15.75
C THR A 135 -3.61 17.68 -15.69
N GLU A 136 -3.05 18.01 -14.53
CA GLU A 136 -1.61 18.23 -14.38
C GLU A 136 -0.92 17.00 -13.79
N THR A 137 0.37 16.84 -14.11
CA THR A 137 1.23 15.85 -13.47
C THR A 137 2.28 16.52 -12.59
N ALA A 138 2.56 15.92 -11.44
CA ALA A 138 3.61 16.36 -10.54
C ALA A 138 4.53 15.20 -10.18
N ILE A 139 5.75 15.52 -9.76
CA ILE A 139 6.68 14.58 -9.18
C ILE A 139 6.66 14.75 -7.66
N GLU A 140 6.49 13.65 -6.96
CA GLU A 140 6.56 13.56 -5.51
C GLU A 140 7.51 12.43 -5.09
N HIS A 141 7.79 12.36 -3.79
CA HIS A 141 8.66 11.36 -3.22
C HIS A 141 7.99 10.67 -2.04
N VAL A 142 8.11 9.35 -1.99
CA VAL A 142 7.67 8.54 -0.85
C VAL A 142 8.89 7.90 -0.25
N ARG A 143 9.15 8.15 1.04
CA ARG A 143 10.21 7.45 1.76
C ARG A 143 9.84 5.97 1.84
N VAL A 144 10.76 5.10 1.46
CA VAL A 144 10.57 3.66 1.63
C VAL A 144 11.17 3.21 2.96
N ASN A 145 10.46 2.30 3.64
CA ASN A 145 10.95 1.52 4.77
C ASN A 145 11.23 2.34 6.05
N GLY A 146 10.68 3.56 6.12
CA GLY A 146 10.70 4.39 7.31
C GLY A 146 12.09 4.64 7.92
N LEU A 147 12.25 4.25 9.19
CA LEU A 147 13.37 4.55 10.10
C LEU A 147 14.61 3.65 9.95
N TYR A 148 14.56 2.62 9.11
CA TYR A 148 15.60 1.60 9.06
C TYR A 148 16.52 1.83 7.86
N ALA A 149 17.75 2.24 8.14
CA ALA A 149 18.72 2.76 7.17
C ALA A 149 19.50 1.70 6.35
N GLU A 150 18.92 0.52 6.14
CA GLU A 150 19.62 -0.62 5.51
C GLU A 150 19.01 -0.98 4.15
N GLY A 151 19.88 -1.27 3.18
CA GLY A 151 19.54 -1.64 1.80
C GLY A 151 20.06 -0.65 0.76
N PRO A 152 20.07 -1.03 -0.53
CA PRO A 152 20.39 -0.12 -1.62
C PRO A 152 19.40 1.05 -1.69
N ASP A 153 19.92 2.23 -2.01
CA ASP A 153 19.13 3.46 -2.11
C ASP A 153 18.17 3.45 -3.30
N CYS A 154 17.09 4.22 -3.21
CA CYS A 154 16.22 4.56 -4.34
C CYS A 154 16.43 5.99 -4.87
N THR A 155 17.20 6.80 -4.15
CA THR A 155 17.67 8.16 -4.52
C THR A 155 18.96 8.49 -3.81
#